data_AF-A0A7C1WDF8-F1
#
_entry.id   AF-A0A7C1WDF8-F1
#
_cell.length_a   1.000
_cell.length_b   1.000
_cell.length_c   1.000
_cell.angle_alpha   90.00
_cell.angle_beta   90.00
_cell.angle_gamma   90.00
#
_symmetry.space_group_name_H-M   'P 1'
#
loop_
_entity.id
_entity.type
_entity.pdbx_description
1 polymer ?
#
loop_
_entity_poly.entity_id
_entity_poly.type
_entity_poly.pdbx_seq_one_letter_code
_entity_poly.pdbx_strand_id
1 'polypeptide(L)'
;MKRLNQEQIEEIRKLRKEGKTIRFLCKKYNVCFQTIQYHISEEFRMKLRIYNNKRYNEMSKEQKKKLFKERREYQRKYHYKKYNEDEEFRKIQLERSNKVNRINLNKLKEVKK
;
A
#
# COMPACT_ATOMS: atom_id res chain seq x y z
N MET A 1 -8.48 1.27 7.55
CA MET A 1 -8.47 2.69 7.13
C MET A 1 -8.85 2.77 5.67
N LYS A 2 -9.78 3.65 5.31
CA LYS A 2 -10.17 3.91 3.92
C LYS A 2 -8.95 4.45 3.15
N ARG A 3 -8.67 3.87 1.98
CA ARG A 3 -7.60 4.34 1.10
C ARG A 3 -8.15 5.48 0.24
N LEU A 4 -7.46 6.61 0.23
CA LEU A 4 -7.77 7.72 -0.65
C LEU A 4 -7.24 7.41 -2.06
N ASN A 5 -8.03 7.70 -3.09
CA ASN A 5 -7.57 7.66 -4.47
C ASN A 5 -6.80 8.96 -4.81
N GLN A 6 -6.18 9.00 -5.99
CA GLN A 6 -5.34 10.13 -6.40
C GLN A 6 -6.15 11.44 -6.51
N GLU A 7 -7.35 11.38 -7.09
CA GLU A 7 -8.24 12.53 -7.23
C GLU A 7 -8.62 13.14 -5.88
N GLN A 8 -8.95 12.30 -4.90
CA GLN A 8 -9.25 12.73 -3.53
C GLN A 8 -8.05 13.40 -2.87
N ILE A 9 -6.83 12.89 -3.11
CA ILE A 9 -5.60 13.49 -2.56
C ILE A 9 -5.36 14.88 -3.15
N GLU A 10 -5.57 15.05 -4.45
CA GLU A 10 -5.44 16.34 -5.13
C GLU A 10 -6.50 17.34 -4.65
N GLU A 11 -7.75 16.89 -4.50
CA GLU A 11 -8.82 17.71 -3.94
C GLU A 11 -8.52 18.14 -2.50
N ILE A 12 -8.02 17.22 -1.65
CA ILE A 12 -7.57 17.53 -0.28
C ILE A 12 -6.51 18.64 -0.27
N ARG A 13 -5.52 18.56 -1.17
CA ARG A 13 -4.47 19.59 -1.28
C ARG A 13 -5.04 20.92 -1.72
N LYS A 14 -5.96 20.92 -2.68
CA LYS A 14 -6.64 22.14 -3.16
C LYS A 14 -7.45 22.79 -2.04
N LEU A 15 -8.34 22.04 -1.40
CA LEU A 15 -9.16 22.54 -0.28
C LEU A 15 -8.31 23.04 0.89
N ARG A 16 -7.14 22.43 1.11
CA ARG A 16 -6.20 22.92 2.14
C ARG A 16 -5.61 24.29 1.76
N LYS A 17 -5.27 24.51 0.49
CA LYS A 17 -4.82 25.82 -0.03
C LYS A 17 -5.92 26.87 0.08
N GLU A 18 -7.18 26.48 -0.09
CA GLU A 18 -8.36 27.34 0.12
C GLU A 18 -8.70 27.59 1.61
N GLY A 19 -7.82 27.18 2.53
CA GLY A 19 -7.97 27.46 3.96
C GLY A 19 -8.88 26.49 4.72
N LYS A 20 -9.39 25.42 4.10
CA LYS A 20 -10.19 24.42 4.84
C LYS A 20 -9.35 23.75 5.93
N THR A 21 -10.01 23.47 7.06
CA THR A 21 -9.37 22.86 8.24
C THR A 21 -9.19 21.36 8.06
N ILE A 22 -8.19 20.78 8.73
CA ILE A 22 -7.98 19.32 8.71
C ILE A 22 -9.21 18.58 9.27
N ARG A 23 -9.87 19.14 10.29
CA ARG A 23 -11.11 18.58 10.86
C ARG A 23 -12.23 18.48 9.82
N PHE A 24 -12.40 19.50 8.99
CA PHE A 24 -13.35 19.46 7.88
C PHE A 24 -13.01 18.35 6.89
N LEU A 25 -11.74 18.26 6.47
CA LEU A 25 -11.28 17.25 5.52
C LEU A 25 -11.46 15.81 6.06
N CYS A 26 -11.17 15.58 7.34
CA CYS A 26 -11.38 14.28 7.98
C CYS A 26 -12.84 13.84 7.90
N LYS A 27 -13.78 14.76 8.20
CA LYS A 27 -15.22 14.50 8.10
C LYS A 27 -15.65 14.24 6.66
N LYS A 28 -15.23 15.10 5.71
CA LYS A 28 -15.61 14.99 4.30
C LYS A 28 -15.20 13.65 3.68
N TYR A 29 -13.98 13.19 3.92
CA TYR A 29 -13.47 11.96 3.30
C TYR A 29 -13.65 10.71 4.17
N ASN A 30 -14.13 10.86 5.40
CA ASN A 30 -14.22 9.82 6.42
C ASN A 30 -12.88 9.10 6.64
N VAL A 31 -11.86 9.90 6.97
CA VAL A 31 -10.49 9.44 7.24
C VAL A 31 -9.94 10.09 8.50
N CYS A 32 -8.91 9.48 9.10
CA CYS A 32 -8.31 10.03 10.31
C CYS A 32 -7.41 11.24 10.03
N PHE A 33 -7.13 11.99 11.08
CA PHE A 33 -6.28 13.17 11.05
C PHE A 33 -4.89 12.90 10.47
N GLN A 34 -4.26 11.80 10.87
CA GLN A 34 -2.93 11.41 10.39
C GLN A 34 -2.93 11.12 8.88
N THR A 35 -4.01 10.55 8.35
CA THR A 35 -4.15 10.34 6.89
C THR A 35 -4.14 11.66 6.15
N ILE A 36 -4.93 12.65 6.60
CA ILE A 36 -4.92 13.97 5.97
C ILE A 36 -3.55 14.63 6.09
N GLN A 37 -2.94 14.64 7.29
CA GLN A 37 -1.62 15.23 7.52
C GLN A 37 -0.54 14.62 6.61
N TYR A 38 -0.57 13.31 6.41
CA TYR A 38 0.36 12.61 5.51
C TYR A 38 0.32 13.16 4.08
N HIS A 39 -0.86 13.55 3.58
CA HIS A 39 -1.00 14.01 2.20
C HIS A 39 -0.73 15.51 1.99
N ILE A 40 -0.78 16.32 3.06
CA ILE A 40 -0.65 17.78 2.99
C ILE A 40 0.65 18.34 3.60
N SER A 41 1.31 17.60 4.50
CA SER A 41 2.50 18.07 5.21
C SER A 41 3.70 17.17 4.92
N GLU A 42 4.72 17.74 4.29
CA GLU A 42 6.00 17.06 4.08
C GLU A 42 6.76 16.84 5.38
N GLU A 43 6.76 17.83 6.26
CA GLU A 43 7.37 17.74 7.58
C GLU A 43 6.80 16.56 8.39
N PHE A 44 5.48 16.38 8.37
CA PHE A 44 4.83 15.24 9.03
C PHE A 44 5.28 13.90 8.42
N ARG A 45 5.35 13.81 7.08
CA ARG A 45 5.85 12.60 6.40
C ARG A 45 7.29 12.29 6.80
N MET A 46 8.14 13.32 6.89
CA MET A 46 9.54 13.18 7.29
C MET A 46 9.66 12.70 8.75
N LYS A 47 8.94 13.34 9.69
CA LYS A 47 8.91 12.91 11.09
C LYS A 47 8.44 11.46 11.24
N LEU A 48 7.40 11.07 10.51
CA LEU A 48 6.89 9.70 10.51
C LEU A 48 7.92 8.69 9.97
N ARG A 49 8.65 9.05 8.91
CA ARG A 49 9.73 8.22 8.35
C ARG A 49 10.86 8.02 9.36
N ILE A 50 11.33 9.09 9.99
CA ILE A 50 12.38 9.05 11.01
C ILE A 50 11.95 8.15 12.17
N TYR A 51 10.74 8.35 12.69
CA TYR A 51 10.19 7.55 13.77
C TYR A 51 10.15 6.05 13.43
N ASN A 52 9.63 5.70 12.24
CA ASN A 52 9.53 4.30 11.81
C ASN A 52 10.91 3.65 11.63
N ASN A 53 11.89 4.39 11.09
CA ASN A 53 13.26 3.91 10.94
C ASN A 53 13.91 3.66 12.30
N LYS A 54 13.80 4.62 13.22
CA LYS A 54 14.32 4.49 14.58
C LYS A 54 13.71 3.26 15.27
N ARG A 55 12.38 3.18 15.27
CA ARG A 55 11.64 2.04 15.85
C ARG A 55 12.10 0.71 15.25
N TYR A 56 12.27 0.62 13.93
CA TYR A 56 12.71 -0.62 13.29
C TYR A 56 14.15 -0.99 13.68
N ASN A 57 15.04 -0.01 13.78
CA ASN A 57 16.43 -0.25 14.15
C ASN A 57 16.54 -0.74 15.60
N GLU A 58 15.72 -0.20 16.50
CA GLU A 58 15.63 -0.57 17.92
C GLU A 58 14.95 -1.93 18.16
N MET A 59 14.25 -2.50 17.17
CA MET A 59 13.59 -3.81 17.34
C MET A 59 14.59 -4.97 17.44
N SER A 60 14.28 -5.92 18.34
CA SER A 60 14.99 -7.20 18.44
C SER A 60 14.78 -8.07 17.20
N LYS A 61 15.64 -9.08 17.02
CA LYS A 61 15.55 -10.04 15.90
C LYS A 61 14.20 -10.76 15.88
N GLU A 62 13.68 -11.14 17.05
CA GLU A 62 12.38 -11.80 17.21
C GLU A 62 11.22 -10.87 16.86
N GLN A 63 11.25 -9.61 17.32
CA GLN A 63 10.27 -8.60 16.96
C GLN A 63 10.24 -8.35 15.45
N LYS A 64 11.40 -8.26 14.80
CA LYS A 64 11.52 -8.14 13.34
C LYS A 64 10.90 -9.37 12.65
N LYS A 65 11.22 -10.59 13.11
CA LYS A 65 10.65 -11.84 12.57
C LYS A 65 9.12 -11.87 12.67
N LYS A 66 8.58 -11.45 13.82
CA LYS A 66 7.13 -11.33 14.04
C LYS A 66 6.50 -10.31 13.09
N LEU A 67 7.07 -9.10 13.00
CA LEU A 67 6.62 -8.05 12.09
C LEU A 67 6.57 -8.54 10.62
N PHE A 68 7.60 -9.26 10.17
CA PHE A 68 7.63 -9.82 8.82
C PHE A 68 6.59 -10.92 8.60
N LYS A 69 6.30 -11.74 9.61
CA LYS A 69 5.23 -12.75 9.54
C LYS A 69 3.87 -12.08 9.39
N GLU A 70 3.56 -11.12 10.26
CA GLU A 70 2.30 -10.36 10.24
C GLU A 70 2.10 -9.62 8.91
N ARG A 71 3.14 -8.97 8.39
CA ARG A 71 3.09 -8.30 7.08
C ARG A 71 2.78 -9.28 5.94
N ARG A 72 3.40 -10.46 5.94
CA ARG A 72 3.14 -11.50 4.93
C ARG A 72 1.70 -12.00 5.01
N GLU A 73 1.20 -12.25 6.22
CA GLU A 73 -0.19 -12.71 6.42
C GLU A 73 -1.20 -11.65 5.98
N TYR A 74 -0.97 -10.38 6.33
CA TYR A 74 -1.80 -9.27 5.88
C TYR A 74 -1.85 -9.18 4.35
N GLN A 75 -0.69 -9.23 3.69
CA GLN A 75 -0.62 -9.19 2.23
C GLN A 75 -1.37 -10.37 1.61
N ARG A 76 -1.18 -11.60 2.11
CA ARG A 76 -1.92 -12.79 1.64
C ARG A 76 -3.43 -12.58 1.73
N LYS A 77 -3.93 -12.14 2.89
CA LYS A 77 -5.37 -11.89 3.10
C LYS A 77 -5.90 -10.79 2.17
N TYR A 78 -5.15 -9.69 2.02
CA TYR A 78 -5.51 -8.61 1.11
C TYR A 78 -5.59 -9.08 -0.34
N HIS A 79 -4.58 -9.81 -0.83
CA HIS A 79 -4.55 -10.31 -2.20
C HIS A 79 -5.66 -11.32 -2.46
N TYR A 80 -5.92 -12.22 -1.53
CA TYR A 80 -7.03 -13.17 -1.62
C TYR A 80 -8.37 -12.45 -1.74
N LYS A 81 -8.64 -11.52 -0.81
CA LYS A 81 -9.87 -10.72 -0.82
C LYS A 81 -10.01 -9.94 -2.13
N LYS A 82 -8.96 -9.22 -2.52
CA LYS A 82 -8.98 -8.39 -3.74
C LYS A 82 -9.15 -9.22 -5.01
N TYR A 83 -8.54 -10.40 -5.10
CA TYR A 83 -8.71 -11.31 -6.24
C TYR A 83 -10.18 -11.73 -6.41
N ASN A 84 -10.89 -11.94 -5.31
CA ASN A 84 -12.29 -12.35 -5.34
C ASN A 84 -13.25 -11.17 -5.61
N GLU A 85 -12.92 -9.96 -5.16
CA GLU A 85 -13.79 -8.78 -5.26
C GLU A 85 -13.58 -7.92 -6.51
N ASP A 86 -12.36 -7.91 -7.08
CA ASP A 86 -11.96 -7.02 -8.17
C ASP A 86 -11.58 -7.85 -9.41
N GLU A 87 -12.47 -7.86 -10.40
CA GLU A 87 -12.35 -8.68 -11.61
C GLU A 87 -11.17 -8.26 -12.50
N GLU A 88 -10.92 -6.96 -12.64
CA GLU A 88 -9.76 -6.43 -13.35
C GLU A 88 -8.45 -6.86 -12.67
N PHE A 89 -8.40 -6.76 -11.34
CA PHE A 89 -7.26 -7.27 -10.58
C PHE A 89 -7.05 -8.77 -10.79
N ARG A 90 -8.13 -9.56 -10.81
CA ARG A 90 -8.10 -11.00 -11.07
C ARG A 90 -7.52 -11.33 -12.44
N LYS A 91 -7.99 -10.64 -13.48
CA LYS A 91 -7.55 -10.82 -14.87
C LYS A 91 -6.04 -10.55 -15.00
N ILE A 92 -5.56 -9.44 -14.44
CA ILE A 92 -4.13 -9.10 -14.43
C ILE A 92 -3.30 -10.19 -13.74
N GLN A 93 -3.78 -10.77 -12.63
CA GLN A 93 -3.06 -11.85 -11.94
C GLN A 93 -2.99 -13.14 -12.78
N LEU A 94 -4.08 -13.51 -13.45
CA LEU A 94 -4.13 -14.67 -14.34
C LEU A 94 -3.19 -14.50 -15.53
N GLU A 95 -3.18 -13.32 -16.16
CA GLU A 95 -2.26 -13.00 -17.25
C GLU A 95 -0.78 -13.11 -16.83
N ARG A 96 -0.44 -12.60 -15.63
CA ARG A 96 0.90 -12.71 -15.07
C ARG A 96 1.30 -14.17 -14.82
N SER A 97 0.40 -14.97 -14.23
CA SER A 97 0.65 -16.39 -13.99
C SER A 97 0.88 -17.15 -15.31
N ASN A 98 0.05 -16.90 -16.31
CA ASN A 98 0.17 -17.51 -17.63
C ASN A 98 1.48 -17.10 -18.34
N LYS A 99 1.92 -15.84 -18.20
CA LYS A 99 3.20 -15.36 -18.74
C LYS A 99 4.39 -16.07 -18.09
N VAL A 100 4.39 -16.23 -16.77
CA VAL A 100 5.45 -16.95 -16.04
C VAL A 100 5.50 -18.43 -16.47
N ASN A 101 4.34 -19.08 -16.58
CA ASN A 101 4.26 -20.48 -17.02
C ASN A 101 4.81 -20.66 -18.44
N ARG A 102 4.50 -19.74 -19.37
CA ARG A 102 5.06 -19.74 -20.73
C ARG A 102 6.58 -19.57 -20.75
N ILE A 103 7.13 -18.67 -19.94
CA ILE A 103 8.58 -18.46 -19.83
C ILE A 103 9.27 -19.74 -19.32
N ASN A 104 8.71 -20.37 -18.28
CA ASN A 104 9.28 -21.59 -17.72
C ASN A 104 9.23 -22.76 -18.72
N LEU A 105 8.14 -22.89 -19.49
CA LEU A 105 8.01 -23.89 -20.56
C LEU A 105 9.03 -23.69 -21.68
N ASN A 106 9.30 -22.43 -22.08
CA ASN A 106 10.28 -22.14 -23.13
C ASN A 106 11.70 -22.45 -22.67
N LYS A 107 12.07 -22.09 -21.42
CA LYS A 107 13.37 -22.48 -20.84
C LYS A 107 13.56 -23.99 -20.78
N LEU A 108 12.52 -24.74 -20.44
CA LEU A 108 12.57 -26.21 -20.43
C LEU A 108 12.75 -26.82 -21.83
N LYS A 109 12.28 -26.15 -22.89
CA LYS A 109 12.48 -26.58 -24.28
C LYS A 109 13.88 -26.25 -24.80
N GLU A 110 14.47 -25.14 -24.36
CA GLU A 110 15.85 -24.76 -24.71
C GLU A 110 16.90 -25.67 -24.07
N VAL A 111 16.66 -26.17 -22.85
CA VAL A 111 17.57 -27.11 -22.15
C VAL A 111 17.51 -28.53 -22.75
N LYS A 112 16.49 -28.85 -23.56
CA LYS A 112 16.30 -30.18 -24.17
C LYS A 112 16.75 -30.26 -25.63
N LYS A 113 17.36 -29.20 -26.18
CA LYS A 113 18.04 -29.19 -27.49
C LYS A 113 19.55 -29.25 -27.27
#